data_AF-A0A1B8HPJ1-F1
#
_entry.id   AF-A0A1B8HPJ1-F1
#
_cell.length_a   1.000
_cell.length_b   1.000
_cell.length_c   1.000
_cell.angle_alpha   90.00
_cell.angle_beta   90.00
_cell.angle_gamma   90.00
#
_symmetry.space_group_name_H-M   'P 1'
#
loop_
_entity.id
_entity.type
_entity.pdbx_description
1 polymer ?
#
loop_
_entity_poly.entity_id
_entity_poly.type
_entity_poly.pdbx_seq_one_letter_code
_entity_poly.pdbx_strand_id
1 'polypeptide(L)'
;MFVWTETHGSGHSFITVHKNNQVSLYSYGRYGTPGPLTLTGDGIMLYMAGEDAGKYINDNLYILNARVFKVTDADIDKVKMYFDNLWDSGSIPEFPEGVDKLFRRNGRSIDVYDVTGNNCTTHIVKGLKQSGTKIFEDTYTPIRTQYPVEREEAFTVPVSLQNYLDRKKHNLKKSDIIEMTEEFMKKYPNNENLIPPEKGIKAQIFELITFSARIGGEVTSIDGGEMGGGVLGSSYDQ
;
A
#
# COMPACT_ATOMS: atom_id res chain seq x y z
N MET A 1 3.78 14.97 -4.08
CA MET A 1 2.74 13.92 -4.03
C MET A 1 2.58 13.43 -2.59
N PHE A 2 1.51 12.70 -2.29
CA PHE A 2 1.29 12.13 -0.95
C PHE A 2 1.00 10.64 -1.05
N VAL A 3 1.61 9.88 -0.15
CA VAL A 3 1.40 8.45 0.06
C VAL A 3 0.57 8.28 1.32
N TRP A 4 -0.44 7.45 1.23
CA TRP A 4 -1.38 7.17 2.29
C TRP A 4 -1.23 5.72 2.70
N THR A 5 -1.16 5.47 4.00
CA THR A 5 -1.07 4.13 4.56
C THR A 5 -2.05 3.98 5.69
N GLU A 6 -2.84 2.91 5.66
CA GLU A 6 -3.66 2.48 6.78
C GLU A 6 -3.25 1.05 7.15
N THR A 7 -3.25 0.75 8.45
CA THR A 7 -2.78 -0.52 9.00
C THR A 7 -3.86 -1.25 9.80
N HIS A 8 -5.13 -0.89 9.61
CA HIS A 8 -6.28 -1.67 10.06
C HIS A 8 -6.51 -2.82 9.08
N GLY A 9 -6.98 -3.99 9.52
CA GLY A 9 -7.11 -5.09 8.58
C GLY A 9 -5.76 -5.54 8.03
N SER A 10 -5.80 -6.05 6.81
CA SER A 10 -4.61 -6.31 5.99
C SER A 10 -3.82 -5.04 5.62
N GLY A 11 -4.33 -3.87 6.04
CA GLY A 11 -3.92 -2.54 5.64
C GLY A 11 -4.31 -2.22 4.21
N HIS A 12 -4.07 -0.96 3.86
CA HIS A 12 -4.23 -0.45 2.51
C HIS A 12 -3.25 0.69 2.26
N SER A 13 -2.89 0.90 1.00
CA SER A 13 -2.03 1.99 0.59
C SER A 13 -2.52 2.59 -0.72
N PHE A 14 -2.51 3.91 -0.78
CA PHE A 14 -2.93 4.66 -1.96
C PHE A 14 -2.13 5.95 -2.09
N ILE A 15 -2.28 6.67 -3.19
CA ILE A 15 -1.65 7.98 -3.35
C ILE A 15 -2.64 9.07 -3.71
N THR A 16 -2.26 10.31 -3.39
CA THR A 16 -2.86 11.51 -3.98
C THR A 16 -1.80 12.37 -4.64
N VAL A 17 -2.12 12.86 -5.84
CA VAL A 17 -1.36 13.87 -6.57
C VAL A 17 -2.14 15.18 -6.48
N HIS A 18 -1.48 16.21 -5.95
CA HIS A 18 -2.08 17.54 -5.79
C HIS A 18 -1.38 18.49 -6.76
N LYS A 19 -2.11 19.04 -7.74
CA LYS A 19 -1.59 19.97 -8.75
C LYS A 19 -2.67 21.00 -9.07
N ASN A 20 -2.31 22.29 -9.14
CA ASN A 20 -3.21 23.39 -9.51
C ASN A 20 -4.56 23.38 -8.74
N ASN A 21 -4.51 23.19 -7.42
CA ASN A 21 -5.67 23.05 -6.54
C ASN A 21 -6.61 21.86 -6.85
N GLN A 22 -6.20 20.94 -7.72
CA GLN A 22 -6.91 19.70 -7.99
C GLN A 22 -6.22 18.53 -7.28
N VAL A 23 -7.04 17.58 -6.85
CA VAL A 23 -6.59 16.32 -6.24
C VAL A 23 -6.96 15.18 -7.18
N SER A 24 -5.95 14.40 -7.57
CA SER A 24 -6.08 13.13 -8.26
C SER A 24 -5.72 12.02 -7.30
N LEU A 25 -6.67 11.16 -6.97
CA LEU A 25 -6.49 10.05 -6.04
C LEU A 25 -6.47 8.73 -6.80
N TYR A 26 -5.44 7.93 -6.55
CA TYR A 26 -5.29 6.60 -7.15
C TYR A 26 -5.20 5.55 -6.05
N SER A 27 -6.09 4.58 -6.10
CA SER A 27 -6.18 3.49 -5.12
C SER A 27 -6.37 2.17 -5.85
N TYR A 28 -5.50 1.19 -5.60
CA TYR A 28 -5.55 -0.11 -6.24
C TYR A 28 -5.94 -1.18 -5.23
N GLY A 29 -6.93 -2.02 -5.54
CA GLY A 29 -7.44 -3.00 -4.59
C GLY A 29 -8.31 -4.08 -5.21
N ARG A 30 -8.69 -5.06 -4.37
CA ARG A 30 -9.68 -6.11 -4.70
C ARG A 30 -11.09 -5.57 -4.53
N TYR A 31 -11.52 -4.69 -5.43
CA TYR A 31 -12.87 -4.12 -5.40
C TYR A 31 -13.88 -4.85 -6.30
N GLY A 32 -13.39 -5.75 -7.17
CA GLY A 32 -14.18 -6.55 -8.09
C GLY A 32 -14.48 -7.95 -7.55
N THR A 33 -14.46 -8.94 -8.43
CA THR A 33 -14.79 -10.32 -8.08
C THR A 33 -13.68 -10.95 -7.24
N PRO A 34 -14.01 -11.50 -6.05
CA PRO A 34 -13.01 -12.15 -5.22
C PRO A 34 -12.60 -13.51 -5.81
N GLY A 35 -11.31 -13.81 -5.74
CA GLY A 35 -10.75 -15.12 -6.03
C GLY A 35 -10.76 -16.06 -4.82
N PRO A 36 -10.12 -17.25 -4.93
CA PRO A 36 -10.06 -18.25 -3.88
C PRO A 36 -9.57 -17.68 -2.54
N LEU A 37 -10.30 -18.02 -1.47
CA LEU A 37 -10.03 -17.54 -0.09
C LEU A 37 -9.94 -16.02 0.02
N THR A 38 -10.47 -15.28 -0.97
CA THR A 38 -10.34 -13.83 -1.14
C THR A 38 -8.88 -13.34 -1.22
N LEU A 39 -7.89 -14.22 -1.40
CA LEU A 39 -6.45 -13.85 -1.47
C LEU A 39 -6.07 -13.23 -2.81
N THR A 40 -6.77 -13.62 -3.86
CA THR A 40 -6.67 -13.02 -5.20
C THR A 40 -8.01 -12.42 -5.61
N GLY A 41 -8.07 -11.78 -6.77
CA GLY A 41 -9.32 -11.29 -7.36
C GLY A 41 -9.03 -10.26 -8.46
N ASP A 42 -10.06 -9.57 -8.93
CA ASP A 42 -9.87 -8.51 -9.92
C ASP A 42 -9.03 -7.37 -9.32
N GLY A 43 -7.97 -7.00 -10.01
CA GLY A 43 -7.11 -5.86 -9.71
C GLY A 43 -7.74 -4.58 -10.21
N ILE A 44 -8.44 -3.89 -9.31
CA ILE A 44 -9.19 -2.68 -9.65
C ILE A 44 -8.38 -1.44 -9.28
N MET A 45 -8.04 -0.63 -10.28
CA MET A 45 -7.54 0.73 -10.10
C MET A 45 -8.72 1.70 -10.00
N LEU A 46 -8.80 2.45 -8.91
CA LEU A 46 -9.71 3.57 -8.74
C LEU A 46 -8.98 4.87 -9.10
N TYR A 47 -9.62 5.70 -9.91
CA TYR A 47 -9.24 7.10 -10.09
C TYR A 47 -10.36 8.00 -9.59
N MET A 48 -10.08 8.86 -8.62
CA MET A 48 -11.05 9.77 -8.04
C MET A 48 -10.54 11.21 -8.06
N ALA A 49 -11.45 12.15 -8.28
CA ALA A 49 -11.21 13.58 -8.20
C ALA A 49 -12.42 14.29 -7.58
N GLY A 50 -12.26 15.56 -7.20
CA GLY A 50 -13.36 16.36 -6.65
C GLY A 50 -13.96 15.75 -5.37
N GLU A 51 -15.29 15.71 -5.31
CA GLU A 51 -16.06 15.21 -4.15
C GLU A 51 -15.76 13.74 -3.85
N ASP A 52 -15.62 12.90 -4.88
CA ASP A 52 -15.32 11.47 -4.75
C ASP A 52 -13.99 11.25 -4.03
N ALA A 53 -12.96 12.02 -4.40
CA ALA A 53 -11.67 11.99 -3.72
C ALA A 53 -11.77 12.55 -2.28
N GLY A 54 -12.54 13.62 -2.08
CA GLY A 54 -12.77 14.21 -0.77
C GLY A 54 -13.42 13.22 0.22
N LYS A 55 -14.47 12.52 -0.23
CA LYS A 55 -15.13 11.48 0.57
C LYS A 55 -14.15 10.36 0.93
N TYR A 56 -13.43 9.83 -0.06
CA TYR A 56 -12.48 8.75 0.18
C TYR A 56 -11.37 9.15 1.15
N ILE A 57 -10.88 10.40 1.06
CA ILE A 57 -9.88 10.95 2.00
C ILE A 57 -10.44 11.01 3.42
N ASN A 58 -11.66 11.53 3.62
CA ASN A 58 -12.29 11.60 4.94
C ASN A 58 -12.47 10.22 5.57
N ASP A 59 -13.00 9.26 4.81
CA ASP A 59 -13.18 7.89 5.28
C ASP A 59 -11.84 7.30 5.74
N ASN A 60 -10.78 7.47 4.94
CA ASN A 60 -9.47 6.95 5.29
C ASN A 60 -8.85 7.67 6.51
N LEU A 61 -9.00 8.99 6.64
CA LEU A 61 -8.47 9.74 7.78
C LEU A 61 -9.13 9.36 9.11
N TYR A 62 -10.45 9.21 9.12
CA TYR A 62 -11.21 9.15 10.37
C TYR A 62 -11.80 7.78 10.70
N ILE A 63 -12.05 6.94 9.70
CA ILE A 63 -12.54 5.57 9.93
C ILE A 63 -11.36 4.61 10.01
N LEU A 64 -10.37 4.78 9.11
CA LEU A 64 -9.21 3.88 9.00
C LEU A 64 -7.93 4.43 9.65
N ASN A 65 -7.99 5.63 10.24
CA ASN A 65 -6.85 6.34 10.84
C ASN A 65 -5.60 6.32 9.93
N ALA A 66 -5.79 6.55 8.64
CA ALA A 66 -4.71 6.54 7.67
C ALA A 66 -3.69 7.64 7.99
N ARG A 67 -2.41 7.31 7.79
CA ARG A 67 -1.29 8.24 7.88
C ARG A 67 -0.91 8.75 6.51
N VAL A 68 -0.45 10.00 6.44
CA VAL A 68 -0.16 10.69 5.19
C VAL A 68 1.28 11.15 5.16
N PHE A 69 2.01 10.79 4.10
CA PHE A 69 3.41 11.13 3.91
C PHE A 69 3.59 11.88 2.60
N LYS A 70 4.15 13.09 2.65
CA LYS A 70 4.58 13.82 1.47
C LYS A 70 5.96 13.32 1.05
N VAL A 71 6.07 12.86 -0.19
CA VAL A 71 7.35 12.64 -0.87
C VAL A 71 7.73 13.93 -1.58
N THR A 72 8.83 14.55 -1.15
CA THR A 72 9.19 15.92 -1.54
C THR A 72 10.01 16.00 -2.82
N ASP A 73 10.76 14.94 -3.16
CA ASP A 73 11.64 14.86 -4.33
C ASP A 73 11.01 14.15 -5.55
N ALA A 74 9.78 13.68 -5.41
CA ALA A 74 9.06 12.97 -6.47
C ALA A 74 8.53 13.93 -7.57
N ASP A 75 8.75 13.57 -8.83
CA ASP A 75 8.13 14.22 -9.98
C ASP A 75 6.63 13.86 -10.05
N ILE A 76 5.78 14.81 -9.71
CA ILE A 76 4.33 14.58 -9.64
C ILE A 76 3.69 14.32 -11.01
N ASP A 77 4.28 14.81 -12.09
CA ASP A 77 3.72 14.68 -13.44
C ASP A 77 3.98 13.27 -13.98
N LYS A 78 5.18 12.73 -13.73
CA LYS A 78 5.49 11.33 -14.06
C LYS A 78 4.60 10.35 -13.30
N VAL A 79 4.36 10.60 -12.01
CA VAL A 79 3.47 9.76 -11.20
C VAL A 79 2.05 9.81 -11.73
N LYS A 80 1.52 11.02 -11.95
CA LYS A 80 0.17 11.19 -12.45
C LYS A 80 -0.01 10.48 -13.78
N MET A 81 0.90 10.71 -14.73
CA MET A 81 0.90 10.07 -16.04
C MET A 81 0.95 8.54 -15.94
N TYR A 82 1.78 7.99 -15.06
CA TYR A 82 1.86 6.55 -14.85
C TYR A 82 0.52 5.95 -14.40
N PHE A 83 -0.13 6.55 -13.39
CA PHE A 83 -1.39 6.02 -12.88
C PHE A 83 -2.58 6.33 -13.78
N ASP A 84 -2.60 7.46 -14.47
CA ASP A 84 -3.59 7.77 -15.52
C ASP A 84 -3.55 6.69 -16.59
N ASN A 85 -2.35 6.39 -17.13
CA ASN A 85 -2.20 5.38 -18.17
C ASN A 85 -2.65 3.99 -17.71
N LEU A 86 -2.35 3.60 -16.46
CA LEU A 86 -2.86 2.34 -15.90
C LEU A 86 -4.38 2.33 -15.88
N TRP A 87 -5.00 3.38 -15.35
CA TRP A 87 -6.45 3.47 -15.24
C TRP A 87 -7.14 3.51 -16.61
N ASP A 88 -6.64 4.34 -17.54
CA ASP A 88 -7.18 4.49 -18.90
C ASP A 88 -7.04 3.20 -19.72
N SER A 89 -5.99 2.40 -19.49
CA SER A 89 -5.80 1.11 -20.15
C SER A 89 -6.73 0.01 -19.64
N GLY A 90 -7.34 0.21 -18.47
CA GLY A 90 -8.17 -0.79 -17.83
C GLY A 90 -9.56 -0.91 -18.44
N SER A 91 -10.19 -2.07 -18.28
CA SER A 91 -11.55 -2.33 -18.72
C SER A 91 -12.58 -1.98 -17.64
N ILE A 92 -13.85 -1.81 -18.03
CA ILE A 92 -14.94 -1.70 -17.06
C ILE A 92 -15.12 -3.08 -16.40
N PRO A 93 -14.92 -3.22 -15.08
CA PRO A 93 -15.04 -4.50 -14.39
C PRO A 93 -16.51 -4.90 -14.18
N GLU A 94 -16.74 -6.20 -14.06
CA GLU A 94 -17.98 -6.73 -13.51
C GLU A 94 -17.92 -6.67 -11.99
N PHE A 95 -18.66 -5.73 -11.41
CA PHE A 95 -18.71 -5.56 -9.96
C PHE A 95 -19.78 -6.44 -9.32
N PRO A 96 -19.44 -7.27 -8.31
CA PRO A 96 -20.41 -8.03 -7.51
C PRO A 96 -21.53 -7.17 -6.96
N GLU A 97 -22.70 -7.74 -6.68
CA GLU A 97 -23.81 -7.00 -6.06
C GLU A 97 -23.37 -6.35 -4.72
N GLY A 98 -23.88 -5.14 -4.44
CA GLY A 98 -23.58 -4.44 -3.19
C GLY A 98 -22.25 -3.66 -3.15
N VAL A 99 -21.39 -3.75 -4.18
CA VAL A 99 -20.19 -2.88 -4.28
C VAL A 99 -20.58 -1.40 -4.28
N ASP A 100 -19.81 -0.61 -3.52
CA ASP A 100 -19.97 0.85 -3.38
C ASP A 100 -20.08 1.54 -4.75
N LYS A 101 -21.06 2.44 -4.88
CA LYS A 101 -21.28 3.23 -6.09
C LYS A 101 -20.04 4.05 -6.48
N LEU A 102 -19.27 4.49 -5.49
CA LEU A 102 -18.00 5.17 -5.67
C LEU A 102 -17.03 4.30 -6.46
N PHE A 103 -16.89 3.02 -6.10
CA PHE A 103 -15.99 2.10 -6.78
C PHE A 103 -16.51 1.73 -8.17
N ARG A 104 -17.84 1.56 -8.31
CA ARG A 104 -18.47 1.30 -9.61
C ARG A 104 -18.21 2.38 -10.64
N ARG A 105 -18.31 3.65 -10.24
CA ARG A 105 -18.11 4.79 -11.13
C ARG A 105 -16.64 4.98 -11.50
N ASN A 106 -15.74 4.80 -10.54
CA ASN A 106 -14.34 5.20 -10.63
C ASN A 106 -13.36 4.05 -10.91
N GLY A 107 -13.82 2.81 -10.93
CA GLY A 107 -12.96 1.64 -11.04
C GLY A 107 -12.74 1.14 -12.47
N ARG A 108 -11.52 0.67 -12.72
CA ARG A 108 -11.11 -0.05 -13.94
C ARG A 108 -10.34 -1.30 -13.56
N SER A 109 -10.65 -2.43 -14.20
CA SER A 109 -9.85 -3.66 -14.06
C SER A 109 -8.58 -3.51 -14.89
N ILE A 110 -7.42 -3.59 -14.24
CA ILE A 110 -6.13 -3.42 -14.90
C ILE A 110 -5.32 -4.72 -14.94
N ASP A 111 -5.62 -5.68 -14.05
CA ASP A 111 -4.94 -6.97 -13.93
C ASP A 111 -5.63 -7.87 -12.87
N VAL A 112 -4.91 -8.86 -12.34
CA VAL A 112 -5.31 -9.72 -11.23
C VAL A 112 -4.57 -9.29 -9.97
N TYR A 113 -5.32 -8.99 -8.91
CA TYR A 113 -4.76 -8.73 -7.59
C TYR A 113 -4.28 -10.02 -6.94
N ASP A 114 -3.14 -9.94 -6.26
CA ASP A 114 -2.56 -10.98 -5.42
C ASP A 114 -1.91 -10.36 -4.16
N VAL A 115 -2.37 -10.77 -2.97
CA VAL A 115 -1.82 -10.29 -1.69
C VAL A 115 -0.32 -10.51 -1.50
N THR A 116 0.26 -11.50 -2.18
CA THR A 116 1.67 -11.89 -2.05
C THR A 116 2.61 -11.05 -2.91
N GLY A 117 2.13 -10.48 -4.03
CA GLY A 117 3.03 -9.81 -4.98
C GLY A 117 2.42 -8.80 -5.95
N ASN A 118 1.09 -8.77 -6.14
CA ASN A 118 0.41 -7.77 -6.98
C ASN A 118 -0.72 -7.10 -6.20
N ASN A 119 -0.35 -6.17 -5.33
CA ASN A 119 -1.25 -5.55 -4.36
C ASN A 119 -1.09 -4.03 -4.29
N CYS A 120 -1.93 -3.38 -3.48
CA CYS A 120 -1.94 -1.93 -3.27
C CYS A 120 -0.53 -1.38 -3.05
N THR A 121 0.21 -1.90 -2.09
CA THR A 121 1.58 -1.47 -1.75
C THR A 121 2.52 -1.56 -2.95
N THR A 122 2.52 -2.69 -3.66
CA THR A 122 3.42 -2.89 -4.80
C THR A 122 3.12 -1.92 -5.95
N HIS A 123 1.85 -1.60 -6.22
CA HIS A 123 1.47 -0.59 -7.22
C HIS A 123 1.89 0.81 -6.80
N ILE A 124 1.70 1.17 -5.52
CA ILE A 124 2.15 2.47 -4.99
C ILE A 124 3.68 2.60 -5.08
N VAL A 125 4.43 1.56 -4.71
CA VAL A 125 5.90 1.56 -4.81
C VAL A 125 6.36 1.64 -6.27
N LYS A 126 5.75 0.88 -7.20
CA LYS A 126 6.04 0.99 -8.63
C LYS A 126 5.83 2.43 -9.12
N GLY A 127 4.69 3.04 -8.81
CA GLY A 127 4.38 4.41 -9.21
C GLY A 127 5.32 5.45 -8.58
N LEU A 128 5.70 5.27 -7.32
CA LEU A 128 6.72 6.10 -6.68
C LEU A 128 8.07 5.98 -7.39
N LYS A 129 8.53 4.77 -7.73
CA LYS A 129 9.78 4.59 -8.49
C LYS A 129 9.75 5.30 -9.87
N GLN A 130 8.60 5.30 -10.55
CA GLN A 130 8.43 6.04 -11.82
C GLN A 130 8.57 7.57 -11.65
N SER A 131 8.37 8.11 -10.44
CA SER A 131 8.59 9.52 -10.15
C SER A 131 10.05 9.96 -10.21
N GLY A 132 11.00 9.01 -10.14
CA GLY A 132 12.43 9.31 -9.98
C GLY A 132 12.82 9.75 -8.55
N THR A 133 11.93 9.56 -7.57
CA THR A 133 12.26 9.74 -6.15
C THR A 133 13.43 8.84 -5.74
N LYS A 134 14.30 9.39 -4.90
CA LYS A 134 15.48 8.68 -4.39
C LYS A 134 15.24 8.05 -3.03
N ILE A 135 14.00 8.08 -2.51
CA ILE A 135 13.73 7.54 -1.18
C ILE A 135 14.14 6.08 -1.10
N PHE A 136 13.93 5.29 -2.17
CA PHE A 136 14.29 3.87 -2.24
C PHE A 136 15.76 3.57 -2.54
N GLU A 137 16.57 4.58 -2.87
CA GLU A 137 18.01 4.43 -3.12
C GLU A 137 18.74 4.44 -1.77
N ASP A 138 18.60 3.36 -0.99
CA ASP A 138 19.37 3.14 0.24
C ASP A 138 20.51 2.17 -0.01
N THR A 139 21.73 2.72 -0.13
CA THR A 139 22.95 1.94 -0.03
C THR A 139 23.44 1.93 1.41
N TYR A 140 23.79 0.78 1.96
CA TYR A 140 24.57 0.69 3.19
C TYR A 140 25.93 0.08 2.88
N THR A 141 26.98 0.56 3.54
CA THR A 141 28.31 -0.01 3.39
C THR A 141 28.58 -0.93 4.58
N PRO A 142 28.60 -2.26 4.41
CA PRO A 142 28.94 -3.18 5.49
C PRO A 142 30.37 -2.92 5.97
N ILE A 143 30.58 -2.91 7.29
CA ILE A 143 31.92 -2.71 7.91
C ILE A 143 32.93 -3.72 7.36
N ARG A 144 32.46 -4.96 7.10
CA ARG A 144 33.31 -6.08 6.65
C ARG A 144 33.73 -5.97 5.19
N THR A 145 32.84 -5.52 4.31
CA THR A 145 33.12 -5.53 2.86
C THR A 145 33.59 -4.17 2.37
N GLN A 146 33.22 -3.07 3.04
CA GLN A 146 33.47 -1.69 2.61
C GLN A 146 32.92 -1.31 1.22
N TYR A 147 32.12 -2.19 0.61
CA TYR A 147 31.40 -1.91 -0.64
C TYR A 147 29.96 -1.54 -0.34
N PRO A 148 29.41 -0.48 -0.95
CA PRO A 148 27.99 -0.15 -0.81
C PRO A 148 27.12 -1.29 -1.37
N VAL A 149 26.19 -1.76 -0.56
CA VAL A 149 25.17 -2.76 -0.91
C VAL A 149 23.82 -2.07 -0.91
N GLU A 150 23.04 -2.28 -1.97
CA GLU A 150 21.66 -1.79 -2.07
C GLU A 150 20.76 -2.59 -1.12
N ARG A 151 19.92 -1.90 -0.34
CA ARG A 151 18.83 -2.56 0.39
C ARG A 151 17.60 -2.63 -0.50
N GLU A 152 17.29 -3.81 -0.99
CA GLU A 152 15.96 -4.09 -1.53
C GLU A 152 15.03 -4.47 -0.37
N GLU A 153 14.24 -3.50 0.11
CA GLU A 153 13.09 -3.81 0.97
C GLU A 153 11.91 -4.26 0.09
N ALA A 154 11.38 -5.46 0.33
CA ALA A 154 10.16 -5.93 -0.31
C ALA A 154 8.94 -5.21 0.30
N PHE A 155 8.35 -4.29 -0.46
CA PHE A 155 7.14 -3.57 -0.04
C PHE A 155 5.88 -4.30 -0.50
N THR A 156 5.62 -5.45 0.10
CA THR A 156 4.42 -6.26 -0.18
C THR A 156 3.26 -5.91 0.77
N VAL A 157 3.53 -5.19 1.88
CA VAL A 157 2.56 -4.92 2.94
C VAL A 157 2.45 -3.45 3.32
N PRO A 158 1.24 -2.88 3.53
CA PRO A 158 1.06 -1.46 3.88
C PRO A 158 1.82 -1.04 5.15
N VAL A 159 1.88 -1.91 6.16
CA VAL A 159 2.61 -1.65 7.40
C VAL A 159 4.12 -1.54 7.18
N SER A 160 4.71 -2.29 6.25
CA SER A 160 6.14 -2.21 5.96
C SER A 160 6.46 -0.92 5.24
N LEU A 161 5.62 -0.52 4.28
CA LEU A 161 5.73 0.77 3.61
C LEU A 161 5.57 1.93 4.60
N GLN A 162 4.58 1.88 5.49
CA GLN A 162 4.40 2.91 6.51
C GLN A 162 5.62 3.02 7.42
N ASN A 163 6.10 1.90 7.97
CA ASN A 163 7.26 1.89 8.85
C ASN A 163 8.51 2.39 8.14
N TYR A 164 8.66 2.09 6.85
CA TYR A 164 9.75 2.59 6.04
C TYR A 164 9.71 4.10 5.84
N LEU A 165 8.55 4.65 5.44
CA LEU A 165 8.34 6.10 5.32
C LEU A 165 8.56 6.80 6.66
N ASP A 166 8.12 6.18 7.75
CA ASP A 166 8.32 6.66 9.10
C ASP A 166 9.80 6.73 9.49
N ARG A 167 10.59 5.68 9.21
CA ARG A 167 12.05 5.72 9.41
C ARG A 167 12.71 6.79 8.55
N LYS A 168 12.31 6.91 7.28
CA LYS A 168 12.87 7.88 6.34
C LYS A 168 12.61 9.33 6.74
N LYS A 169 11.46 9.63 7.34
CA LYS A 169 11.14 10.98 7.85
C LYS A 169 12.16 11.47 8.90
N HIS A 170 12.81 10.54 9.61
CA HIS A 170 13.81 10.84 10.63
C HIS A 170 15.25 10.92 10.07
N ASN A 171 15.45 10.78 8.76
CA ASN A 171 16.78 10.92 8.16
C ASN A 171 17.23 12.39 8.16
N LEU A 172 18.04 12.75 9.16
CA LEU A 172 18.53 14.11 9.39
C LEU A 172 19.38 14.69 8.24
N LYS A 173 19.87 13.84 7.32
CA LYS A 173 20.68 14.30 6.18
C LYS A 173 19.86 14.79 5.00
N LYS A 174 18.61 14.34 4.85
CA LYS A 174 17.75 14.67 3.71
C LYS A 174 16.27 14.48 4.06
N SER A 175 15.51 15.57 4.08
CA SER A 175 14.08 15.57 4.41
C SER A 175 13.21 15.28 3.17
N ASP A 176 13.39 14.08 2.62
CA ASP A 176 12.65 13.62 1.43
C ASP A 176 11.20 13.19 1.76
N ILE A 177 10.92 12.94 3.05
CA ILE A 177 9.61 12.53 3.57
C ILE A 177 9.18 13.47 4.68
N ILE A 178 7.95 13.98 4.58
CA ILE A 178 7.30 14.78 5.63
C ILE A 178 5.97 14.12 5.98
N GLU A 179 5.70 13.85 7.26
CA GLU A 179 4.38 13.41 7.69
C GLU A 179 3.40 14.59 7.70
N MET A 180 2.26 14.42 7.05
CA MET A 180 1.26 15.46 6.80
C MET A 180 -0.11 15.12 7.39
N THR A 181 -0.21 14.05 8.19
CA THR A 181 -1.48 13.53 8.72
C THR A 181 -2.31 14.62 9.41
N GLU A 182 -1.72 15.37 10.34
CA GLU A 182 -2.41 16.46 11.04
C GLU A 182 -2.85 17.59 10.11
N GLU A 183 -2.01 17.96 9.12
CA GLU A 183 -2.34 18.99 8.13
C GLU A 183 -3.51 18.57 7.24
N PHE A 184 -3.58 17.28 6.89
CA PHE A 184 -4.72 16.74 6.16
C PHE A 184 -5.99 16.67 7.01
N MET A 185 -5.90 16.34 8.31
CA MET A 185 -7.05 16.41 9.22
C MET A 185 -7.57 17.84 9.41
N LYS A 186 -6.71 18.86 9.35
CA LYS A 186 -7.14 20.28 9.34
C LYS A 186 -7.84 20.65 8.03
N LYS A 187 -7.30 20.18 6.89
CA LYS A 187 -7.82 20.48 5.56
C LYS A 187 -9.14 19.77 5.25
N TYR A 188 -9.30 18.55 5.76
CA TYR A 188 -10.47 17.70 5.58
C TYR A 188 -11.07 17.42 6.96
N PRO A 189 -11.82 18.36 7.56
CA PRO A 189 -12.32 18.21 8.92
C PRO A 189 -13.43 17.15 9.01
N ASN A 190 -13.50 16.47 10.15
CA ASN A 190 -14.51 15.44 10.45
C ASN A 190 -15.90 16.03 10.74
N ASN A 191 -16.54 16.62 9.74
CA ASN A 191 -17.86 17.24 9.89
C ASN A 191 -18.99 16.21 10.07
N GLU A 192 -18.76 14.96 9.68
CA GLU A 192 -19.75 13.87 9.73
C GLU A 192 -19.64 13.03 11.02
N ASN A 193 -18.74 13.40 11.94
CA ASN A 193 -18.46 12.64 13.17
C ASN A 193 -18.14 11.16 12.91
N LEU A 194 -17.38 10.90 11.84
CA LEU A 194 -16.89 9.59 11.49
C LEU A 194 -16.06 9.02 12.63
N ILE A 195 -16.33 7.77 12.99
CA ILE A 195 -15.60 7.04 14.04
C ILE A 195 -15.12 5.69 13.50
N PRO A 196 -13.92 5.23 13.89
CA PRO A 196 -13.47 3.89 13.55
C PRO A 196 -14.42 2.82 14.08
N PRO A 197 -14.83 1.84 13.27
CA PRO A 197 -15.61 0.70 13.75
C PRO A 197 -14.74 -0.23 14.61
N GLU A 198 -15.35 -0.91 15.58
CA GLU A 198 -14.67 -1.99 16.31
C GLU A 198 -14.26 -3.12 15.35
N LYS A 199 -13.02 -3.60 15.47
CA LYS A 199 -12.51 -4.70 14.63
C LYS A 199 -13.20 -6.02 14.99
N GLY A 200 -14.12 -6.46 14.13
CA GLY A 200 -14.76 -7.77 14.27
C GLY A 200 -13.79 -8.96 14.11
N ILE A 201 -14.14 -10.11 14.70
CA ILE A 201 -13.33 -11.35 14.71
C ILE A 201 -12.96 -11.81 13.27
N LYS A 202 -13.87 -11.68 12.31
CA LYS A 202 -13.62 -12.06 10.91
C LYS A 202 -12.47 -11.26 10.28
N ALA A 203 -12.40 -9.96 10.57
CA ALA A 203 -11.33 -9.10 10.06
C ALA A 203 -9.96 -9.54 10.64
N GLN A 204 -9.93 -9.86 11.93
CA GLN A 204 -8.71 -10.34 12.60
C GLN A 204 -8.23 -11.71 12.06
N ILE A 205 -9.15 -12.63 11.76
CA ILE A 205 -8.81 -13.92 11.14
C ILE A 205 -8.26 -13.70 9.72
N PHE A 206 -8.87 -12.80 8.94
CA PHE A 206 -8.41 -12.51 7.59
C PHE A 206 -7.03 -11.82 7.57
N GLU A 207 -6.79 -10.90 8.51
CA GLU A 207 -5.47 -10.32 8.79
C GLU A 207 -4.40 -11.42 8.95
N LEU A 208 -4.67 -12.41 9.80
CA LEU A 208 -3.74 -13.51 10.07
C LEU A 208 -3.46 -14.36 8.83
N ILE A 209 -4.50 -14.71 8.06
CA ILE A 209 -4.36 -15.52 6.84
C ILE A 209 -3.54 -14.76 5.78
N THR A 210 -3.86 -13.49 5.55
CA THR A 210 -3.14 -12.67 4.56
C THR A 210 -1.68 -12.47 4.95
N PHE A 211 -1.41 -12.25 6.24
CA PHE A 211 -0.04 -12.17 6.75
C PHE A 211 0.74 -13.48 6.55
N SER A 212 0.12 -14.62 6.84
CA SER A 212 0.75 -15.94 6.66
C SER A 212 1.05 -16.24 5.17
N ALA A 213 0.13 -15.90 4.27
CA ALA A 213 0.32 -16.08 2.83
C ALA A 213 1.50 -15.26 2.28
N ARG A 214 1.72 -14.05 2.82
CA ARG A 214 2.84 -13.19 2.44
C ARG A 214 4.18 -13.79 2.86
N ILE A 215 4.31 -14.27 4.10
CA ILE A 215 5.54 -14.92 4.58
C ILE A 215 5.84 -16.17 3.76
N GLY A 216 4.82 -16.98 3.44
CA GLY A 216 4.99 -18.17 2.61
C GLY A 216 5.46 -17.87 1.17
N GLY A 217 5.15 -16.67 0.65
CA GLY A 217 5.59 -16.20 -0.67
C GLY A 217 6.94 -15.48 -0.69
N GLU A 218 7.41 -14.94 0.44
CA GLU A 218 8.67 -14.19 0.56
C GLU A 218 9.92 -15.06 0.78
N VAL A 219 9.81 -16.39 0.83
CA VAL A 219 10.98 -17.28 1.04
C VAL A 219 11.75 -17.53 -0.27
N THR A 220 12.50 -16.53 -0.72
CA THR A 220 13.81 -16.76 -1.35
C THR A 220 14.81 -15.70 -0.88
N SER A 221 15.97 -16.15 -0.41
CA SER A 221 17.12 -15.38 0.11
C SER A 221 16.98 -14.69 1.48
N ILE A 222 16.95 -15.48 2.55
CA ILE A 222 17.80 -15.16 3.70
C ILE A 222 18.95 -16.15 3.68
N ASP A 223 20.14 -15.59 3.45
CA ASP A 223 21.43 -16.27 3.45
C ASP A 223 21.65 -17.03 4.77
N GLY A 224 22.27 -18.20 4.66
CA GLY A 224 22.34 -19.21 5.70
C GLY A 224 23.26 -18.88 6.87
N GLY A 225 22.83 -19.30 8.06
CA GLY A 225 23.59 -19.32 9.32
C GLY A 225 22.66 -18.88 10.45
N GLU A 226 22.24 -19.69 11.41
CA GLU A 226 22.84 -20.88 12.00
C GLU A 226 21.77 -22.00 12.14
N MET A 227 22.02 -23.16 11.54
CA MET A 227 21.36 -24.39 11.96
C MET A 227 22.01 -24.85 13.27
N GLY A 228 21.45 -24.40 14.39
CA GLY A 228 21.56 -25.07 15.69
C GLY A 228 20.51 -26.17 15.77
N GLY A 229 20.97 -27.42 15.88
CA GLY A 229 20.21 -28.64 15.65
C GLY A 229 18.94 -28.84 16.50
N GLY A 230 18.04 -29.65 15.93
CA GLY A 230 16.84 -30.13 16.60
C GLY A 230 15.99 -31.05 15.72
N VAL A 231 16.59 -32.07 15.11
CA VAL A 231 15.85 -33.19 14.51
C VAL A 231 15.19 -33.99 15.63
N LEU A 232 13.86 -33.96 15.72
CA LEU A 232 13.01 -35.00 16.32
C LEU A 232 11.69 -34.92 15.54
N GLY A 233 11.29 -35.85 14.70
CA GLY A 233 11.43 -37.30 14.77
C GLY A 233 10.01 -37.84 14.61
N SER A 234 9.70 -38.32 13.42
CA SER A 234 8.42 -38.95 13.11
C SER A 234 8.26 -40.24 13.92
N SER A 235 7.08 -40.44 14.51
CA SER A 235 6.64 -41.76 14.93
C SER A 235 5.13 -41.84 14.78
N TYR A 236 4.68 -42.47 13.70
CA TYR A 236 3.47 -43.28 13.70
C TYR A 236 3.82 -44.58 12.97
N ASP A 237 3.89 -45.66 13.75
CA ASP A 237 3.59 -47.01 13.30
C ASP A 237 3.17 -47.82 14.54
N GLN A 238 1.86 -48.02 14.65
CA GLN A 238 1.18 -49.30 14.90
C GLN A 238 -0.32 -49.14 14.67
#